data_AF-A0A0D2ZXZ1-F1
#
_entry.id   AF-A0A0D2ZXZ1-F1
#
_cell.length_a   1.000
_cell.length_b   1.000
_cell.length_c   1.000
_cell.angle_alpha   90.00
_cell.angle_beta   90.00
_cell.angle_gamma   90.00
#
_symmetry.space_group_name_H-M   'P 1'
#
loop_
_entity.id
_entity.type
_entity.pdbx_description
1 polymer ?
#
loop_
_entity_poly.entity_id
_entity_poly.type
_entity_poly.pdbx_seq_one_letter_code
_entity_poly.pdbx_strand_id
1 'polypeptide(L)'
;MLSEALNLENIDLEGCTSLVDISSSIPRCGKLVSLNMKGCSRLQSLPAMVGLTFLKLLDLSGCLDLEEIQDFAPNLKELYLAGTAIRELPSSIENLTELVTLDLENCKRLQQLPVGVSNSKSIVKLKLSGCGSLGSLLKLKEVDCGTS
;
A
#
# COMPACT_ATOMS: atom_id res chain seq x y z
N MET A 1 11.91 1.66 21.77
CA MET A 1 11.22 2.88 21.32
C MET A 1 11.87 3.32 20.03
N LEU A 2 11.18 3.21 18.89
CA LEU A 2 11.69 3.65 17.57
C LEU A 2 11.71 5.20 17.44
N SER A 3 11.16 5.90 18.43
CA SER A 3 10.94 7.35 18.45
C SER A 3 12.20 8.22 18.46
N GLU A 4 13.40 7.66 18.65
CA GLU A 4 14.67 8.41 18.70
C GLU A 4 15.50 8.28 17.41
N ALA A 5 15.07 7.45 16.47
CA ALA A 5 15.89 7.06 15.33
C ALA A 5 15.64 7.98 14.11
N LEU A 6 15.96 9.27 14.25
CA LEU A 6 15.76 10.32 13.23
C LEU A 6 16.54 10.12 11.92
N ASN A 7 17.36 9.07 11.82
CA ASN A 7 18.20 8.77 10.65
C ASN A 7 17.92 7.39 10.02
N LEU A 8 16.85 6.70 10.41
CA LEU A 8 16.53 5.42 9.76
C LEU A 8 16.00 5.65 8.35
N GLU A 9 16.73 5.11 7.38
CA GLU A 9 16.32 5.06 5.98
C GLU A 9 15.52 3.79 5.67
N ASN A 10 15.75 2.71 6.42
CA ASN A 10 15.07 1.44 6.19
C ASN A 10 14.54 0.90 7.52
N ILE A 11 13.26 0.56 7.56
CA ILE A 11 12.62 -0.12 8.68
C ILE A 11 12.04 -1.43 8.15
N ASP A 12 12.44 -2.53 8.78
CA ASP A 12 11.92 -3.86 8.49
C ASP A 12 11.23 -4.43 9.73
N LEU A 13 9.94 -4.67 9.60
CA LEU A 13 9.05 -5.25 10.59
C LEU A 13 8.37 -6.51 10.02
N GLU A 14 8.95 -7.15 9.01
CA GLU A 14 8.38 -8.35 8.38
C GLU A 14 8.02 -9.40 9.44
N GLY A 15 6.81 -9.97 9.31
CA GLY A 15 6.29 -11.01 10.17
C GLY A 15 5.98 -10.57 11.60
N CYS A 16 5.92 -9.26 11.89
CA CYS A 16 5.52 -8.76 13.22
C CYS A 16 4.02 -8.96 13.47
N THR A 17 3.59 -10.20 13.73
CA THR A 17 2.17 -10.57 13.89
C THR A 17 1.50 -9.97 15.12
N SER A 18 2.26 -9.41 16.06
CA SER A 18 1.74 -8.70 17.24
C SER A 18 1.52 -7.20 16.99
N LEU A 19 1.98 -6.67 15.85
CA LEU A 19 1.82 -5.27 15.51
C LEU A 19 0.37 -5.00 15.10
N VAL A 20 -0.29 -4.12 15.85
CA VAL A 20 -1.69 -3.71 15.59
C VAL A 20 -1.77 -2.28 15.07
N ASP A 21 -0.84 -1.42 15.51
CA ASP A 21 -0.81 0.01 15.20
C ASP A 21 0.64 0.54 15.18
N ILE A 22 0.91 1.51 14.32
CA ILE A 22 2.19 2.23 14.17
C ILE A 22 2.07 3.75 14.38
N SER A 23 0.89 4.23 14.76
CA SER A 23 0.48 5.65 14.83
C SER A 23 1.43 6.56 15.62
N SER A 24 2.17 6.02 16.58
CA SER A 24 3.03 6.81 17.47
C SER A 24 4.49 6.96 17.01
N SER A 25 4.96 6.15 16.05
CA SER A 25 6.43 5.96 15.86
C SER A 25 6.95 6.27 14.46
N ILE A 26 6.19 5.99 13.40
CA ILE A 26 6.70 6.04 12.02
C ILE A 26 6.63 7.44 11.37
N PRO A 27 5.57 8.26 11.57
CA PRO A 27 5.46 9.58 10.91
C PRO A 27 6.60 10.57 11.24
N ARG A 28 7.45 10.28 12.22
CA ARG A 28 8.59 11.12 12.64
C ARG A 28 9.90 10.80 11.91
N CYS A 29 9.96 9.71 11.14
CA CYS A 29 11.15 9.28 10.42
C CYS A 29 11.24 10.00 9.06
N GLY A 30 11.58 11.29 9.08
CA GLY A 30 11.62 12.14 7.87
C GLY A 30 12.70 11.80 6.85
N LYS A 31 13.47 10.72 7.03
CA LYS A 31 14.47 10.20 6.07
C LYS A 31 14.17 8.78 5.61
N LEU A 32 13.02 8.22 6.02
CA LEU A 32 12.67 6.84 5.70
C LEU A 32 12.48 6.68 4.19
N VAL A 33 13.21 5.75 3.60
CA VAL A 33 13.21 5.39 2.17
C VAL A 33 12.45 4.08 1.94
N SER A 34 12.56 3.12 2.86
CA SER A 34 11.88 1.83 2.78
C SER A 34 11.20 1.46 4.08
N LEU A 35 9.95 1.02 3.99
CA LEU A 35 9.18 0.45 5.09
C LEU A 35 8.63 -0.93 4.68
N ASN A 36 9.21 -1.98 5.26
CA ASN A 36 8.71 -3.35 5.10
C ASN A 36 7.90 -3.74 6.35
N MET A 37 6.62 -4.06 6.14
CA MET A 37 5.70 -4.58 7.17
C MET A 37 4.96 -5.80 6.65
N LYS A 38 5.54 -6.51 5.68
CA LYS A 38 4.99 -7.72 5.11
C LYS A 38 4.66 -8.74 6.21
N GLY A 39 3.49 -9.36 6.15
CA GLY A 39 3.06 -10.39 7.09
C GLY A 39 2.72 -9.88 8.49
N CYS A 40 2.59 -8.57 8.70
CA CYS A 40 2.02 -8.00 9.93
C CYS A 40 0.50 -8.26 9.97
N SER A 41 0.12 -9.51 10.21
CA SER A 41 -1.25 -10.00 9.97
C SER A 41 -2.34 -9.31 10.80
N ARG A 42 -1.99 -8.71 11.94
CA ARG A 42 -2.91 -8.00 12.86
C ARG A 42 -2.92 -6.48 12.67
N LEU A 43 -2.14 -5.94 11.73
CA LEU A 43 -2.12 -4.51 11.46
C LEU A 43 -3.45 -4.12 10.83
N GLN A 44 -4.20 -3.22 11.47
CA GLN A 44 -5.57 -2.88 11.06
C GLN A 44 -5.65 -1.60 10.24
N SER A 45 -4.75 -0.65 10.50
CA SER A 45 -4.73 0.66 9.84
C SER A 45 -3.33 1.25 9.80
N LEU A 46 -3.15 2.23 8.92
CA LEU A 46 -1.94 3.06 8.87
C LEU A 46 -2.27 4.50 9.28
N PRO A 47 -1.37 5.19 9.99
CA PRO A 47 -1.45 6.63 10.20
C PRO A 47 -1.23 7.37 8.87
N ALA A 48 -1.49 8.68 8.88
CA ALA A 48 -1.10 9.55 7.77
C ALA A 48 0.42 9.47 7.52
N MET A 49 0.78 9.18 6.27
CA MET A 49 2.13 9.01 5.73
C MET A 49 2.56 10.17 4.82
N VAL A 50 1.72 11.21 4.65
CA VAL A 50 2.04 12.40 3.84
C VAL A 50 3.39 13.06 4.19
N GLY A 51 3.85 12.94 5.45
CA GLY A 51 5.12 13.46 5.92
C GLY A 51 6.35 12.63 5.55
N LEU A 52 6.18 11.40 5.06
CA LEU A 52 7.27 10.49 4.68
C LEU A 52 7.78 10.78 3.26
N THR A 53 8.24 12.01 3.01
CA THR A 53 8.55 12.52 1.67
C THR A 53 9.69 11.78 0.95
N PHE A 54 10.53 11.04 1.68
CA PHE A 54 11.61 10.24 1.11
C PHE A 54 11.21 8.77 0.84
N LEU A 55 10.03 8.33 1.31
CA LEU A 55 9.63 6.94 1.22
C LEU A 55 9.39 6.56 -0.24
N LYS A 56 10.15 5.56 -0.70
CA LYS A 56 10.11 5.02 -2.06
C LYS A 56 9.46 3.64 -2.11
N LEU A 57 9.61 2.85 -1.05
CA LEU A 57 9.07 1.50 -0.97
C LEU A 57 8.21 1.34 0.29
N LEU A 58 7.01 0.82 0.09
CA LEU A 58 6.11 0.39 1.16
C LEU A 58 5.61 -1.02 0.86
N ASP A 59 5.97 -1.99 1.70
CA ASP A 59 5.46 -3.36 1.61
C ASP A 59 4.55 -3.69 2.81
N LEU A 60 3.29 -3.97 2.51
CA LEU A 60 2.22 -4.34 3.44
C LEU A 60 1.61 -5.69 3.07
N SER A 61 2.29 -6.46 2.21
CA SER A 61 1.76 -7.71 1.70
C SER A 61 1.48 -8.68 2.83
N GLY A 62 0.33 -9.34 2.84
CA GLY A 62 -0.05 -10.28 3.89
C GLY A 62 -0.44 -9.62 5.23
N CYS A 63 -0.67 -8.30 5.28
CA CYS A 63 -1.37 -7.65 6.40
C CYS A 63 -2.87 -7.97 6.31
N LEU A 64 -3.24 -9.17 6.76
CA LEU A 64 -4.57 -9.76 6.56
C LEU A 64 -5.72 -8.95 7.16
N ASP A 65 -5.47 -8.24 8.27
CA ASP A 65 -6.48 -7.44 8.96
C ASP A 65 -6.48 -5.95 8.53
N LEU A 66 -5.62 -5.55 7.58
CA LEU A 66 -5.52 -4.16 7.12
C LEU A 66 -6.73 -3.82 6.26
N GLU A 67 -7.69 -3.06 6.80
CA GLU A 67 -8.92 -2.68 6.10
C GLU A 67 -8.88 -1.27 5.53
N GLU A 68 -8.11 -0.36 6.15
CA GLU A 68 -8.15 1.07 5.85
C GLU A 68 -6.76 1.70 5.78
N ILE A 69 -6.56 2.55 4.77
CA ILE A 69 -5.35 3.36 4.58
C ILE A 69 -5.79 4.80 4.34
N GLN A 70 -5.35 5.74 5.19
CA GLN A 70 -5.77 7.14 5.09
C GLN A 70 -5.17 7.86 3.87
N ASP A 71 -3.86 7.74 3.69
CA ASP A 71 -3.13 8.33 2.57
C ASP A 71 -1.86 7.53 2.25
N PHE A 72 -1.15 7.98 1.22
CA PHE A 72 0.15 7.46 0.83
C PHE A 72 1.23 8.53 0.90
N ALA A 73 2.46 8.09 1.12
CA ALA A 73 3.63 8.96 1.00
C ALA A 73 3.78 9.44 -0.46
N PRO A 74 3.99 10.75 -0.69
CA PRO A 74 3.79 11.38 -2.00
C PRO A 74 4.76 10.92 -3.09
N ASN A 75 5.93 10.40 -2.72
CA ASN A 75 6.98 10.04 -3.67
C ASN A 75 7.26 8.53 -3.73
N LEU A 76 6.26 7.70 -3.41
CA LEU A 76 6.34 6.25 -3.54
C LEU A 76 6.60 5.82 -4.98
N LYS A 77 7.45 4.81 -5.12
CA LYS A 77 7.76 4.13 -6.39
C LYS A 77 7.24 2.71 -6.41
N GLU A 78 7.22 2.05 -5.26
CA GLU A 78 6.79 0.68 -5.11
C GLU A 78 5.83 0.55 -3.93
N LEU A 79 4.64 0.03 -4.21
CA LEU A 79 3.59 -0.20 -3.23
C LEU A 79 3.07 -1.63 -3.36
N TYR A 80 3.26 -2.41 -2.29
CA TYR A 80 2.80 -3.79 -2.22
C TYR A 80 1.72 -3.94 -1.15
N LEU A 81 0.53 -4.32 -1.58
CA LEU A 81 -0.68 -4.47 -0.77
C LEU A 81 -1.29 -5.86 -0.91
N ALA A 82 -0.55 -6.81 -1.50
CA ALA A 82 -1.06 -8.12 -1.84
C ALA A 82 -1.60 -8.86 -0.60
N GLY A 83 -2.80 -9.44 -0.70
CA GLY A 83 -3.42 -10.20 0.38
C GLY A 83 -3.89 -9.38 1.57
N THR A 84 -4.06 -8.06 1.42
CA THR A 84 -4.69 -7.20 2.44
C THR A 84 -6.22 -7.26 2.37
N ALA A 85 -6.88 -6.79 3.42
CA ALA A 85 -8.35 -6.73 3.52
C ALA A 85 -8.95 -5.39 3.07
N ILE A 86 -8.17 -4.54 2.41
CA ILE A 86 -8.61 -3.21 1.96
C ILE A 86 -9.82 -3.31 1.03
N ARG A 87 -10.75 -2.37 1.19
CA ARG A 87 -11.95 -2.28 0.35
C ARG A 87 -11.80 -1.26 -0.78
N GLU A 88 -10.98 -0.25 -0.54
CA GLU A 88 -10.67 0.83 -1.48
C GLU A 88 -9.26 1.37 -1.22
N LEU A 89 -8.72 2.09 -2.20
CA LEU A 89 -7.49 2.87 -2.06
C LEU A 89 -7.86 4.34 -1.75
N PRO A 90 -7.11 5.04 -0.89
CA PRO A 90 -7.33 6.46 -0.67
C PRO A 90 -7.06 7.25 -1.95
N SER A 91 -7.76 8.38 -2.13
CA SER A 91 -7.62 9.25 -3.31
C SER A 91 -6.21 9.79 -3.53
N SER A 92 -5.38 9.81 -2.48
CA SER A 92 -3.95 10.17 -2.58
C SER A 92 -3.17 9.29 -3.56
N ILE A 93 -3.64 8.08 -3.90
CA ILE A 93 -3.03 7.24 -4.95
C ILE A 93 -2.94 7.98 -6.29
N GLU A 94 -3.88 8.88 -6.59
CA GLU A 94 -3.91 9.65 -7.84
C GLU A 94 -2.79 10.68 -7.92
N ASN A 95 -2.19 11.04 -6.78
CA ASN A 95 -1.08 11.99 -6.69
C ASN A 95 0.30 11.32 -6.79
N LEU A 96 0.37 9.99 -6.83
CA LEU A 96 1.64 9.25 -6.85
C LEU A 96 2.25 9.21 -8.25
N THR A 97 2.78 10.35 -8.68
CA THR A 97 3.35 10.54 -10.03
C THR A 97 4.65 9.77 -10.26
N GLU A 98 5.29 9.24 -9.21
CA GLU A 98 6.48 8.39 -9.29
C GLU A 98 6.18 6.88 -9.15
N LEU A 99 4.93 6.48 -8.90
CA LEU A 99 4.60 5.08 -8.62
C LEU A 99 4.77 4.20 -9.86
N VAL A 100 5.73 3.27 -9.81
CA VAL A 100 6.06 2.35 -10.90
C VAL A 100 5.39 0.99 -10.72
N THR A 101 5.33 0.50 -9.48
CA THR A 101 4.78 -0.81 -9.14
C THR A 101 3.64 -0.66 -8.13
N LEU A 102 2.48 -1.20 -8.49
CA LEU A 102 1.34 -1.37 -7.60
C LEU A 102 0.91 -2.84 -7.60
N ASP A 103 1.12 -3.51 -6.48
CA ASP A 103 0.74 -4.91 -6.29
C ASP A 103 -0.48 -5.00 -5.37
N LEU A 104 -1.60 -5.48 -5.91
CA LEU A 104 -2.86 -5.69 -5.21
C LEU A 104 -3.31 -7.15 -5.32
N GLU A 105 -2.41 -8.10 -5.63
CA GLU A 105 -2.76 -9.51 -5.80
C GLU A 105 -3.51 -10.02 -4.55
N ASN A 106 -4.57 -10.79 -4.74
CA ASN A 106 -5.37 -11.38 -3.67
C ASN A 106 -6.03 -10.37 -2.70
N CYS A 107 -6.21 -9.10 -3.08
CA CYS A 107 -7.06 -8.15 -2.36
C CYS A 107 -8.55 -8.48 -2.57
N LYS A 108 -9.02 -9.56 -1.93
CA LYS A 108 -10.35 -10.15 -2.18
C LYS A 108 -11.53 -9.22 -1.88
N ARG A 109 -11.32 -8.22 -1.01
CA ARG A 109 -12.35 -7.25 -0.58
C ARG A 109 -12.31 -5.94 -1.35
N LEU A 110 -11.30 -5.72 -2.20
CA LEU A 110 -11.16 -4.51 -3.00
C LEU A 110 -12.29 -4.43 -4.02
N GLN A 111 -13.10 -3.37 -3.95
CA GLN A 111 -14.32 -3.25 -4.75
C GLN A 111 -14.12 -2.44 -6.03
N GLN A 112 -13.23 -1.45 -5.97
CA GLN A 112 -12.98 -0.52 -7.07
C GLN A 112 -11.53 -0.02 -7.04
N LEU A 113 -11.04 0.40 -8.21
CA LEU A 113 -9.82 1.19 -8.34
C LEU A 113 -10.21 2.64 -8.64
N PRO A 114 -9.54 3.63 -8.02
CA PRO A 114 -9.69 5.03 -8.41
C PRO A 114 -9.37 5.22 -9.90
N VAL A 115 -10.08 6.14 -10.56
CA VAL A 115 -9.92 6.41 -12.00
C VAL A 115 -8.47 6.82 -12.32
N GLY A 116 -7.79 7.50 -11.38
CA GLY A 116 -6.39 7.85 -11.53
C GLY A 116 -5.44 6.64 -11.65
N VAL A 117 -5.76 5.48 -11.08
CA VAL A 117 -4.92 4.27 -11.22
C VAL A 117 -4.94 3.75 -12.66
N SER A 118 -6.12 3.67 -13.27
CA SER A 118 -6.28 3.21 -14.66
C SER A 118 -5.67 4.17 -15.68
N ASN A 119 -5.59 5.47 -15.36
CA ASN A 119 -5.04 6.50 -16.23
C ASN A 119 -3.61 6.92 -15.85
N SER A 120 -2.99 6.23 -14.88
CA SER A 120 -1.65 6.58 -14.42
C SER A 120 -0.63 6.35 -15.53
N LYS A 121 0.24 7.35 -15.75
CA LYS A 121 1.34 7.27 -16.71
C LYS A 121 2.61 6.68 -16.10
N SER A 122 2.71 6.65 -14.77
CA SER A 122 3.89 6.20 -14.05
C SER A 122 3.86 4.70 -13.76
N ILE A 123 2.67 4.12 -13.54
CA ILE A 123 2.53 2.71 -13.20
C ILE A 123 2.89 1.86 -14.42
N VAL A 124 3.98 1.11 -14.30
CA VAL A 124 4.45 0.15 -15.31
C VAL A 124 3.99 -1.27 -14.96
N LYS A 125 3.89 -1.57 -13.66
CA LYS A 125 3.49 -2.89 -13.15
C LYS A 125 2.27 -2.74 -12.25
N LEU A 126 1.12 -3.19 -12.74
CA LEU A 126 -0.11 -3.29 -11.98
C LEU A 126 -0.49 -4.76 -11.86
N LYS A 127 -0.63 -5.27 -10.64
CA LYS A 127 -1.06 -6.65 -10.40
C LYS A 127 -2.38 -6.70 -9.66
N LEU A 128 -3.33 -7.46 -10.20
CA LEU A 128 -4.72 -7.53 -9.71
C LEU A 128 -5.25 -8.98 -9.66
N SER A 129 -4.37 -9.98 -9.81
CA SER A 129 -4.77 -11.38 -9.78
C SER A 129 -5.47 -11.69 -8.44
N GLY A 130 -6.51 -12.52 -8.44
CA GLY A 130 -7.20 -12.90 -7.19
C GLY A 130 -8.04 -11.80 -6.51
N CYS A 131 -8.24 -10.63 -7.11
CA CYS A 131 -9.15 -9.58 -6.63
C CYS A 131 -10.63 -9.91 -6.91
N GLY A 132 -11.18 -10.90 -6.19
CA GLY A 132 -12.51 -11.46 -6.50
C GLY A 132 -13.72 -10.49 -6.42
N SER A 133 -13.60 -9.37 -5.69
CA SER A 133 -14.66 -8.35 -5.61
C SER A 133 -14.52 -7.25 -6.66
N LEU A 134 -13.33 -7.12 -7.27
CA LEU A 134 -13.00 -6.09 -8.23
C LEU A 134 -13.63 -6.42 -9.58
N GLY A 135 -14.54 -5.57 -10.06
CA GLY A 135 -15.22 -5.75 -11.35
C GLY A 135 -16.67 -6.24 -11.28
N SER A 136 -17.24 -6.47 -10.10
CA SER A 136 -18.70 -6.66 -9.96
C SER A 136 -19.52 -5.40 -10.28
N LEU A 137 -18.88 -4.22 -10.33
CA LEU A 137 -19.51 -2.90 -10.51
C LEU A 137 -19.07 -2.15 -11.79
N LEU A 138 -18.10 -2.64 -12.55
CA LEU A 138 -17.55 -1.90 -13.69
C LEU A 138 -17.45 -2.79 -14.93
N LYS A 139 -18.27 -2.47 -15.95
CA LYS A 139 -18.00 -2.83 -17.36
C LYS A 139 -16.76 -2.06 -17.83
N LEU A 140 -15.58 -2.40 -17.36
CA LEU A 140 -14.33 -1.88 -17.90
C LEU A 140 -13.83 -2.83 -18.98
N LYS A 141 -13.60 -2.28 -20.16
CA LYS A 141 -12.87 -2.98 -21.24
C LYS A 141 -11.48 -3.31 -20.70
N GLU A 142 -11.15 -4.60 -20.74
CA GLU A 142 -9.78 -5.12 -20.76
C GLU A 142 -8.84 -4.50 -19.71
N VAL A 143 -9.08 -4.82 -18.44
CA VAL A 143 -7.97 -5.00 -17.51
C VAL A 143 -7.64 -6.48 -17.58
N ASP A 144 -6.54 -6.82 -18.23
CA ASP A 144 -6.06 -8.20 -18.32
C ASP A 144 -5.66 -8.67 -16.93
N CYS A 145 -6.65 -9.20 -16.21
CA CYS A 145 -6.43 -9.98 -15.00
C CYS A 145 -5.74 -11.26 -15.46
N GLY A 146 -4.40 -11.23 -15.51
CA GLY A 146 -3.58 -12.40 -15.76
C GLY A 146 -4.05 -13.54 -14.87
N THR A 147 -4.81 -14.45 -15.47
CA THR A 147 -5.29 -15.67 -14.85
C THR A 147 -4.25 -16.73 -15.17
N SER A 148 -3.62 -17.24 -14.13
CA SER A 148 -2.87 -18.50 -14.16
C SER A 148 -3.41 -19.36 -13.03
#